data_AF-A0AAN6MUT2-F1
#
_entry.id   AF-A0AAN6MUT2-F1
#
_cell.length_a   1.000
_cell.length_b   1.000
_cell.length_c   1.000
_cell.angle_alpha   90.00
_cell.angle_beta   90.00
_cell.angle_gamma   90.00
#
_symmetry.space_group_name_H-M   'P 1'
#
loop_
_entity.id
_entity.type
_entity.pdbx_description
1 polymer ?
#
loop_
_entity_poly.entity_id
_entity_poly.type
_entity_poly.pdbx_seq_one_letter_code
_entity_poly.pdbx_strand_id
1 'polypeptide(L)'
;MAASAPNTAEYHILQHPTNSVHNTRYTTGSDKEWARRYKPVTKLIPRTYVADGITYADFEEAFLPLYDDDVLRMNEPAVAPNSRGWRLEVEADCENWFNSEISNVVLAAWTRCPSVLQTSHNKPLTDENISENIDSTYSTKIGNRRVPLAIGEMKRNLITPQDWQTGDISSKGAQKKLSQELRGYAHKYQCPQVFCFDGQTLLLLQFRASKLDKISDEDCPVDCWVLPRTSSYCTLRYALYRLLAQGWRRCQGMSAAGQLTVGGLREHSREFFSGWPVWRVNGVNRGSHPGGYQRSVDAATGSLRWTHEEYPDVTAETWPFWGGESAQDDDG
;
A
#
# COMPACT_ATOMS: atom_id res chain seq x y z
N MET A 1 22.61 13.97 -32.75
CA MET A 1 21.67 14.34 -31.67
C MET A 1 21.94 13.40 -30.51
N ALA A 2 22.46 13.91 -29.39
CA ALA A 2 22.59 13.10 -28.19
C ALA A 2 21.18 12.75 -27.70
N ALA A 3 20.86 11.47 -27.56
CA ALA A 3 19.62 11.05 -26.92
C ALA A 3 19.62 11.62 -25.49
N SER A 4 18.61 12.41 -25.13
CA SER A 4 18.44 12.82 -23.73
C SER A 4 18.35 11.54 -22.89
N ALA A 5 19.04 11.52 -21.74
CA ALA A 5 18.86 10.41 -20.80
C ALA A 5 17.35 10.22 -20.55
N PRO A 6 16.83 8.98 -20.57
CA PRO A 6 15.42 8.74 -20.34
C PRO A 6 15.06 9.21 -18.93
N ASN A 7 13.90 9.85 -18.78
CA ASN A 7 13.38 10.19 -17.46
C ASN A 7 13.16 8.90 -16.64
N THR A 8 13.39 8.99 -15.34
CA THR A 8 13.19 7.88 -14.42
C THR A 8 11.77 7.87 -13.85
N ALA A 9 11.36 6.75 -13.26
CA ALA A 9 10.10 6.65 -12.55
C ALA A 9 10.01 7.67 -11.41
N GLU A 10 11.09 7.89 -10.67
CA GLU A 10 11.18 8.91 -9.62
C GLU A 10 10.78 10.29 -10.11
N TYR A 11 11.36 10.73 -11.23
CA TYR A 11 11.08 12.04 -11.82
C TYR A 11 9.58 12.25 -12.05
N HIS A 12 8.87 11.23 -12.54
CA HIS A 12 7.44 11.33 -12.81
C HIS A 12 6.58 11.10 -11.56
N ILE A 13 6.99 10.23 -10.63
CA ILE A 13 6.29 9.94 -9.38
C ILE A 13 6.28 11.17 -8.47
N LEU A 14 7.38 11.93 -8.42
CA LEU A 14 7.49 13.14 -7.59
C LEU A 14 6.78 14.37 -8.20
N GLN A 15 6.12 14.23 -9.35
CA GLN A 15 5.36 15.31 -9.97
C GLN A 15 3.85 15.12 -9.84
N HIS A 16 3.13 16.21 -9.62
CA HIS A 16 1.67 16.21 -9.71
C HIS A 16 1.22 15.98 -11.16
N PRO A 17 0.07 15.31 -11.38
CA PRO A 17 -0.57 15.29 -12.68
C PRO A 17 -0.83 16.71 -13.21
N THR A 18 -0.51 16.94 -14.48
CA THR A 18 -0.62 18.26 -15.13
C THR A 18 -1.79 18.36 -16.10
N ASN A 19 -2.38 17.22 -16.51
CA ASN A 19 -3.52 17.19 -17.40
C ASN A 19 -4.75 17.85 -16.76
N SER A 20 -5.49 18.63 -17.56
CA SER A 20 -6.62 19.41 -17.09
C SER A 20 -7.81 18.51 -16.76
N VAL A 21 -8.53 18.86 -15.68
CA VAL A 21 -9.68 18.09 -15.20
C VAL A 21 -10.87 19.01 -15.02
N HIS A 22 -11.96 18.70 -15.72
CA HIS A 22 -13.28 19.25 -15.47
C HIS A 22 -14.06 18.31 -14.53
N ASN A 23 -14.19 18.70 -13.27
CA ASN A 23 -14.96 17.97 -12.26
C ASN A 23 -16.43 18.44 -12.28
N THR A 24 -17.36 17.56 -12.68
CA THR A 24 -18.81 17.90 -12.78
C THR A 24 -19.54 18.01 -11.45
N ARG A 25 -18.88 17.65 -10.34
CA ARG A 25 -19.46 17.62 -8.98
C ARG A 25 -20.57 16.58 -8.75
N TYR A 26 -20.86 15.72 -9.72
CA TYR A 26 -21.73 14.56 -9.49
C TYR A 26 -21.15 13.68 -8.40
N THR A 27 -22.02 12.95 -7.70
CA THR A 27 -21.65 12.12 -6.56
C THR A 27 -22.19 10.70 -6.73
N THR A 28 -21.46 9.73 -6.19
CA THR A 28 -21.94 8.36 -5.97
C THR A 28 -21.94 8.03 -4.49
N GLY A 29 -22.66 6.97 -4.12
CA GLY A 29 -22.78 6.51 -2.75
C GLY A 29 -22.01 5.22 -2.48
N SER A 30 -21.93 4.86 -1.20
CA SER A 30 -21.55 3.53 -0.72
C SER A 30 -22.75 2.99 0.07
N ASP A 31 -23.35 1.89 -0.40
CA ASP A 31 -24.42 1.20 0.32
C ASP A 31 -24.52 -0.28 -0.03
N LYS A 32 -23.37 -0.96 -0.05
CA LYS A 32 -23.31 -2.39 -0.33
C LYS A 32 -23.87 -3.17 0.88
N GLU A 33 -24.92 -3.95 0.67
CA GLU A 33 -25.61 -4.67 1.76
C GLU A 33 -24.65 -5.57 2.57
N TRP A 34 -23.78 -6.30 1.87
CA TRP A 34 -22.78 -7.17 2.48
C TRP A 34 -21.81 -6.43 3.41
N ALA A 35 -21.54 -5.15 3.14
CA ALA A 35 -20.58 -4.37 3.92
C ALA A 35 -21.13 -4.00 5.31
N ARG A 36 -22.45 -3.96 5.46
CA ARG A 36 -23.12 -3.57 6.72
C ARG A 36 -22.79 -4.49 7.89
N ARG A 37 -22.33 -5.72 7.63
CA ARG A 37 -21.88 -6.68 8.65
C ARG A 37 -20.53 -6.30 9.29
N TYR A 38 -19.72 -5.50 8.60
CA TYR A 38 -18.43 -5.04 9.12
C TYR A 38 -18.61 -3.86 10.05
N LYS A 39 -17.76 -3.77 11.08
CA LYS A 39 -17.75 -2.64 12.00
C LYS A 39 -17.17 -1.40 11.29
N PRO A 40 -17.72 -0.20 11.51
CA PRO A 40 -17.12 1.02 10.98
C PRO A 40 -15.70 1.20 11.52
N VAL A 41 -14.90 2.01 10.85
CA VAL A 41 -13.57 2.39 11.37
C VAL A 41 -13.76 3.44 12.46
N THR A 42 -13.33 3.12 13.69
CA THR A 42 -13.45 4.00 14.87
C THR A 42 -12.10 4.38 15.47
N LYS A 43 -11.05 3.60 15.20
CA LYS A 43 -9.65 3.85 15.63
C LYS A 43 -8.80 4.39 14.48
N LEU A 44 -9.25 5.50 13.89
CA LEU A 44 -8.53 6.15 12.80
C LEU A 44 -7.34 6.97 13.35
N ILE A 45 -6.18 6.84 12.73
CA ILE A 45 -4.97 7.61 13.04
C ILE A 45 -4.66 8.48 11.82
N PRO A 46 -4.97 9.79 11.86
CA PRO A 46 -4.67 10.70 10.76
C PRO A 46 -3.16 10.84 10.57
N ARG A 47 -2.71 10.68 9.33
CA ARG A 47 -1.31 10.81 8.88
C ARG A 47 -1.11 11.96 7.90
N THR A 48 -2.12 12.82 7.80
CA THR A 48 -2.10 14.05 7.02
C THR A 48 -2.53 15.22 7.88
N TYR A 49 -1.90 16.37 7.66
CA TYR A 49 -2.30 17.63 8.28
C TYR A 49 -2.32 18.75 7.24
N VAL A 50 -3.07 19.82 7.54
CA VAL A 50 -3.19 20.99 6.67
C VAL A 50 -2.51 22.18 7.34
N ALA A 51 -1.59 22.81 6.62
CA ALA A 51 -0.96 24.06 7.01
C ALA A 51 -0.96 25.01 5.79
N ASP A 52 -1.40 26.26 6.00
CA ASP A 52 -1.49 27.29 4.96
C ASP A 52 -2.28 26.87 3.71
N GLY A 53 -3.32 26.05 3.91
CA GLY A 53 -4.15 25.52 2.81
C GLY A 53 -3.48 24.42 1.97
N ILE A 54 -2.30 23.96 2.36
CA ILE A 54 -1.57 22.86 1.74
C ILE A 54 -1.66 21.62 2.63
N THR A 55 -1.98 20.48 2.03
CA THR A 55 -2.00 19.19 2.72
C THR A 55 -0.63 18.52 2.67
N TYR A 56 -0.12 18.16 3.84
CA TYR A 56 1.11 17.39 4.05
C TYR A 56 0.78 15.97 4.48
N ALA A 57 1.64 15.02 4.14
CA ALA A 57 1.51 13.61 4.49
C ALA A 57 2.79 13.11 5.15
N ASP A 58 2.65 12.43 6.28
CA ASP A 58 3.73 11.74 6.96
C ASP A 58 3.56 10.23 6.79
N PHE A 59 4.56 9.57 6.22
CA PHE A 59 4.56 8.13 6.04
C PHE A 59 5.50 7.42 7.02
N GLU A 60 6.45 8.12 7.63
CA GLU A 60 7.60 7.51 8.31
C GLU A 60 7.23 6.88 9.66
N GLU A 61 6.17 7.37 10.31
CA GLU A 61 5.67 6.76 11.55
C GLU A 61 4.81 5.50 11.34
N ALA A 62 4.35 5.26 10.10
CA ALA A 62 3.32 4.26 9.82
C ALA A 62 3.76 3.18 8.82
N PHE A 63 4.52 3.56 7.80
CA PHE A 63 5.12 2.65 6.84
C PHE A 63 6.57 2.38 7.20
N LEU A 64 7.06 1.23 6.74
CA LEU A 64 8.48 0.94 6.79
C LEU A 64 9.25 1.94 5.90
N PRO A 65 10.53 2.20 6.21
CA PRO A 65 11.33 3.12 5.42
C PRO A 65 11.49 2.59 3.98
N LEU A 66 11.84 3.51 3.08
CA LEU A 66 12.37 3.13 1.78
C LEU A 66 13.73 2.47 1.99
N TYR A 67 13.97 1.35 1.31
CA TYR A 67 15.23 0.61 1.34
C TYR A 67 15.93 0.72 -0.02
N ASP A 68 17.11 0.11 -0.14
CA ASP A 68 17.95 0.23 -1.34
C ASP A 68 17.28 -0.33 -2.62
N ASP A 69 16.37 -1.29 -2.52
CA ASP A 69 15.58 -1.76 -3.68
C ASP A 69 14.53 -0.75 -4.14
N ASP A 70 14.14 0.24 -3.32
CA ASP A 70 13.34 1.38 -3.78
C ASP A 70 14.14 2.26 -4.75
N VAL A 71 15.46 2.40 -4.54
CA VAL A 71 16.34 3.13 -5.47
C VAL A 71 16.37 2.44 -6.83
N LEU A 72 16.37 1.11 -6.87
CA LEU A 72 16.30 0.35 -8.13
C LEU A 72 14.99 0.63 -8.86
N ARG A 73 13.85 0.57 -8.16
CA ARG A 73 12.52 0.84 -8.72
C ARG A 73 12.40 2.28 -9.23
N MET A 74 12.86 3.24 -8.43
CA MET A 74 12.82 4.66 -8.75
C MET A 74 13.68 5.03 -9.97
N ASN A 75 14.74 4.27 -10.25
CA ASN A 75 15.60 4.44 -11.42
C ASN A 75 15.09 3.75 -12.69
N GLU A 76 13.96 3.03 -12.64
CA GLU A 76 13.40 2.43 -13.85
C GLU A 76 13.06 3.51 -14.89
N PRO A 77 13.29 3.26 -16.19
CA PRO A 77 12.87 4.17 -17.24
C PRO A 77 11.35 4.35 -17.23
N ALA A 78 10.89 5.59 -17.34
CA ALA A 78 9.47 5.91 -17.39
C ALA A 78 9.19 7.01 -18.41
N VAL A 79 7.93 7.07 -18.84
CA VAL A 79 7.43 8.11 -19.75
C VAL A 79 6.28 8.86 -19.10
N ALA A 80 6.15 10.13 -19.45
CA ALA A 80 5.03 10.94 -19.00
C ALA A 80 3.69 10.41 -19.56
N PRO A 81 2.56 10.58 -18.84
CA PRO A 81 1.24 10.40 -19.41
C PRO A 81 1.03 11.27 -20.65
N ASN A 82 0.29 10.76 -21.62
CA ASN A 82 -0.10 11.52 -22.81
C ASN A 82 -0.91 12.76 -22.41
N SER A 83 -0.65 13.89 -23.07
CA SER A 83 -1.41 15.12 -22.83
C SER A 83 -2.86 14.95 -23.28
N ARG A 84 -3.81 15.23 -22.38
CA ARG A 84 -5.26 15.21 -22.66
C ARG A 84 -6.06 16.00 -21.63
N GLY A 85 -7.28 16.38 -22.01
CA GLY A 85 -8.29 16.86 -21.07
C GLY A 85 -9.12 15.71 -20.51
N TRP A 86 -9.56 15.87 -19.26
CA TRP A 86 -10.44 14.93 -18.58
C TRP A 86 -11.74 15.60 -18.16
N ARG A 87 -12.84 14.88 -18.27
CA ARG A 87 -14.14 15.24 -17.72
C ARG A 87 -14.58 14.09 -16.83
N LEU A 88 -14.77 14.35 -15.54
CA LEU A 88 -15.12 13.31 -14.56
C LEU A 88 -16.61 13.36 -14.29
N GLU A 89 -17.41 12.56 -14.98
CA GLU A 89 -18.87 12.50 -14.79
C GLU A 89 -19.26 11.33 -13.89
N VAL A 90 -18.71 10.15 -14.15
CA VAL A 90 -19.02 8.89 -13.45
C VAL A 90 -17.79 8.26 -12.79
N GLU A 91 -17.98 7.22 -11.98
CA GLU A 91 -16.88 6.48 -11.31
C GLU A 91 -15.86 5.94 -12.31
N ALA A 92 -16.31 5.43 -13.46
CA ALA A 92 -15.41 4.93 -14.51
C ALA A 92 -14.48 6.02 -15.09
N ASP A 93 -14.91 7.29 -15.13
CA ASP A 93 -14.03 8.38 -15.54
C ASP A 93 -12.93 8.64 -14.50
N CYS A 94 -13.29 8.54 -13.22
CA CYS A 94 -12.34 8.64 -12.10
C CYS A 94 -11.33 7.49 -12.13
N GLU A 95 -11.79 6.26 -12.39
CA GLU A 95 -10.92 5.10 -12.58
C GLU A 95 -9.94 5.32 -13.75
N ASN A 96 -10.46 5.70 -14.92
CA ASN A 96 -9.64 5.93 -16.11
C ASN A 96 -8.60 7.03 -15.90
N TRP A 97 -8.99 8.12 -15.23
CA TRP A 97 -8.07 9.18 -14.85
C TRP A 97 -7.00 8.68 -13.90
N PHE A 98 -7.39 7.97 -12.84
CA PHE A 98 -6.45 7.44 -11.84
C PHE A 98 -5.45 6.48 -12.48
N ASN A 99 -5.92 5.58 -13.35
CA ASN A 99 -5.06 4.64 -14.04
C ASN A 99 -4.05 5.37 -14.95
N SER A 100 -4.51 6.33 -15.74
CA SER A 100 -3.66 7.05 -16.69
C SER A 100 -2.66 7.99 -16.01
N GLU A 101 -3.12 8.75 -15.01
CA GLU A 101 -2.32 9.83 -14.41
C GLU A 101 -1.51 9.37 -13.22
N ILE A 102 -1.94 8.31 -12.52
CA ILE A 102 -1.34 7.85 -11.27
C ILE A 102 -0.78 6.43 -11.42
N SER A 103 -1.66 5.44 -11.63
CA SER A 103 -1.30 4.02 -11.56
C SER A 103 -0.20 3.64 -12.57
N ASN A 104 -0.41 3.94 -13.85
CA ASN A 104 0.52 3.57 -14.91
C ASN A 104 1.91 4.20 -14.73
N VAL A 105 1.95 5.42 -14.19
CA VAL A 105 3.21 6.11 -13.88
C VAL A 105 3.93 5.40 -12.73
N VAL A 106 3.21 5.05 -11.67
CA VAL A 106 3.78 4.33 -10.53
C VAL A 106 4.24 2.93 -10.92
N LEU A 107 3.46 2.20 -11.72
CA LEU A 107 3.78 0.85 -12.17
C LEU A 107 5.04 0.77 -13.03
N ALA A 108 5.47 1.87 -13.67
CA ALA A 108 6.75 1.92 -14.35
C ALA A 108 7.94 1.63 -13.40
N ALA A 109 7.82 2.01 -12.12
CA ALA A 109 8.81 1.67 -11.09
C ALA A 109 8.80 0.19 -10.69
N TRP A 110 7.70 -0.51 -10.95
CA TRP A 110 7.44 -1.87 -10.50
C TRP A 110 7.45 -2.87 -11.66
N THR A 111 8.38 -2.70 -12.61
CA THR A 111 8.47 -3.57 -13.79
C THR A 111 9.27 -4.83 -13.52
N ARG A 112 10.24 -4.79 -12.59
CA ARG A 112 11.20 -5.89 -12.37
C ARG A 112 11.39 -6.31 -10.92
N CYS A 113 11.49 -5.35 -9.98
CA CYS A 113 11.91 -5.64 -8.60
C CYS A 113 10.84 -5.32 -7.54
N PRO A 114 9.76 -6.13 -7.39
CA PRO A 114 9.26 -7.13 -8.32
C PRO A 114 8.48 -6.48 -9.46
N SER A 115 8.14 -7.29 -10.48
CA SER A 115 7.02 -6.95 -11.35
C SER A 115 5.72 -6.89 -10.55
N VAL A 116 4.97 -5.79 -10.64
CA VAL A 116 3.62 -5.66 -10.08
C VAL A 116 2.60 -5.60 -11.19
N LEU A 117 1.55 -6.41 -11.05
CA LEU A 117 0.41 -6.45 -11.95
C LEU A 117 -0.78 -5.74 -11.31
N GLN A 118 -1.40 -4.84 -12.08
CA GLN A 118 -2.71 -4.27 -11.77
C GLN A 118 -3.79 -5.06 -12.52
N THR A 119 -4.89 -5.34 -11.84
CA THR A 119 -6.11 -5.89 -12.44
C THR A 119 -7.31 -5.12 -11.93
N SER A 120 -8.22 -4.77 -12.84
CA SER A 120 -9.47 -4.10 -12.48
C SER A 120 -10.64 -5.07 -12.34
N HIS A 121 -11.60 -4.73 -11.47
CA HIS A 121 -12.90 -5.42 -11.33
C HIS A 121 -12.81 -6.93 -11.10
N ASN A 122 -11.76 -7.37 -10.40
CA ASN A 122 -11.48 -8.80 -10.20
C ASN A 122 -11.83 -9.25 -8.79
N LYS A 123 -12.06 -10.56 -8.64
CA LYS A 123 -12.27 -11.22 -7.35
C LYS A 123 -10.96 -11.30 -6.54
N PRO A 124 -11.05 -11.58 -5.22
CA PRO A 124 -9.88 -11.89 -4.41
C PRO A 124 -9.02 -12.99 -5.02
N LEU A 125 -7.72 -12.92 -4.74
CA LEU A 125 -6.72 -13.91 -5.17
C LEU A 125 -6.72 -15.12 -4.22
N THR A 126 -7.89 -15.68 -3.96
CA THR A 126 -8.11 -16.81 -3.06
C THR A 126 -8.96 -17.86 -3.75
N ASP A 127 -8.83 -19.11 -3.31
CA ASP A 127 -9.69 -20.20 -3.80
C ASP A 127 -11.13 -20.12 -3.24
N GLU A 128 -11.34 -19.24 -2.25
CA GLU A 128 -12.65 -18.99 -1.69
C GLU A 128 -13.54 -18.24 -2.70
N ASN A 129 -14.76 -18.73 -2.90
CA ASN A 129 -15.71 -18.07 -3.79
C ASN A 129 -16.30 -16.81 -3.14
N ILE A 130 -15.60 -15.70 -3.30
CA ILE A 130 -16.04 -14.36 -2.89
C ILE A 130 -16.68 -13.68 -4.11
N SER A 131 -17.90 -13.16 -3.94
CA SER A 131 -18.67 -12.54 -5.04
C SER A 131 -18.35 -11.06 -5.24
N GLU A 132 -17.72 -10.42 -4.25
CA GLU A 132 -17.45 -8.99 -4.27
C GLU A 132 -16.15 -8.65 -5.00
N ASN A 133 -16.30 -7.86 -6.06
CA ASN A 133 -15.18 -7.33 -6.83
C ASN A 133 -14.73 -5.98 -6.28
N ILE A 134 -13.43 -5.70 -6.41
CA ILE A 134 -12.84 -4.40 -6.14
C ILE A 134 -12.35 -3.79 -7.46
N ASP A 135 -12.41 -2.47 -7.57
CA ASP A 135 -12.10 -1.77 -8.83
C ASP A 135 -10.62 -1.91 -9.21
N SER A 136 -9.72 -2.04 -8.24
CA SER A 136 -8.29 -2.21 -8.51
C SER A 136 -7.62 -3.13 -7.50
N THR A 137 -6.85 -4.10 -8.01
CA THR A 137 -5.93 -4.92 -7.23
C THR A 137 -4.53 -4.81 -7.82
N TYR A 138 -3.56 -4.44 -6.99
CA TYR A 138 -2.14 -4.51 -7.29
C TYR A 138 -1.56 -5.75 -6.63
N SER A 139 -0.72 -6.49 -7.34
CA SER A 139 -0.28 -7.80 -6.88
C SER A 139 1.05 -8.20 -7.49
N THR A 140 1.74 -9.12 -6.84
CA THR A 140 2.97 -9.73 -7.36
C THR A 140 2.90 -11.25 -7.18
N LYS A 141 3.82 -11.97 -7.83
CA LYS A 141 4.01 -13.41 -7.67
C LYS A 141 5.17 -13.65 -6.69
N ILE A 142 4.96 -14.49 -5.69
CA ILE A 142 5.99 -15.02 -4.80
C ILE A 142 5.87 -16.55 -4.81
N GLY A 143 6.93 -17.25 -5.21
CA GLY A 143 6.83 -18.67 -5.55
C GLY A 143 5.75 -18.85 -6.60
N ASN A 144 4.88 -19.84 -6.43
CA ASN A 144 3.72 -20.05 -7.31
C ASN A 144 2.44 -19.32 -6.89
N ARG A 145 2.51 -18.39 -5.93
CA ARG A 145 1.34 -17.71 -5.38
C ARG A 145 1.30 -16.25 -5.79
N ARG A 146 0.12 -15.79 -6.24
CA ARG A 146 -0.15 -14.35 -6.45
C ARG A 146 -0.63 -13.75 -5.14
N VAL A 147 0.02 -12.68 -4.69
CA VAL A 147 -0.30 -12.00 -3.43
C VAL A 147 -0.69 -10.54 -3.69
N PRO A 148 -1.77 -10.02 -3.06
CA PRO A 148 -2.19 -8.64 -3.25
C PRO A 148 -1.27 -7.70 -2.46
N LEU A 149 -0.72 -6.65 -3.07
CA LEU A 149 0.06 -5.62 -2.39
C LEU A 149 -0.82 -4.49 -1.86
N ALA A 150 -1.75 -4.03 -2.69
CA ALA A 150 -2.75 -3.04 -2.33
C ALA A 150 -4.04 -3.29 -3.12
N ILE A 151 -5.15 -2.86 -2.57
CA ILE A 151 -6.45 -2.89 -3.24
C ILE A 151 -7.09 -1.51 -3.17
N GLY A 152 -7.96 -1.17 -4.11
CA GLY A 152 -8.69 0.08 -3.98
C GLY A 152 -9.97 0.20 -4.79
N GLU A 153 -10.80 1.09 -4.29
CA GLU A 153 -12.14 1.38 -4.76
C GLU A 153 -12.18 2.79 -5.37
N MET A 154 -12.94 2.94 -6.44
CA MET A 154 -13.21 4.19 -7.12
C MET A 154 -14.62 4.65 -6.75
N LYS A 155 -14.75 5.92 -6.40
CA LYS A 155 -16.02 6.57 -6.12
C LYS A 155 -16.11 7.86 -6.91
N ARG A 156 -17.17 8.63 -6.69
CA ARG A 156 -17.34 9.95 -7.27
C ARG A 156 -17.71 10.96 -6.20
N ASN A 157 -16.80 11.89 -5.89
CA ASN A 157 -16.94 12.96 -4.89
C ASN A 157 -17.65 12.50 -3.59
N LEU A 158 -17.34 11.29 -3.12
CA LEU A 158 -17.98 10.69 -1.94
C LEU A 158 -17.22 11.06 -0.66
N ILE A 159 -15.91 11.26 -0.73
CA ILE A 159 -15.06 11.43 0.43
C ILE A 159 -15.24 12.85 0.96
N THR A 160 -15.58 12.97 2.24
CA THR A 160 -15.53 14.24 2.97
C THR A 160 -14.16 14.35 3.67
N PRO A 161 -13.18 15.10 3.15
CA PRO A 161 -11.81 15.07 3.67
C PRO A 161 -11.72 15.39 5.17
N GLN A 162 -12.52 16.35 5.64
CA GLN A 162 -12.52 16.80 7.03
C GLN A 162 -12.95 15.70 8.01
N ASP A 163 -13.94 14.88 7.65
CA ASP A 163 -14.39 13.77 8.50
C ASP A 163 -13.28 12.73 8.69
N TRP A 164 -12.55 12.41 7.61
CA TRP A 164 -11.42 11.46 7.66
C TRP A 164 -10.17 12.05 8.32
N GLN A 165 -9.91 13.35 8.18
CA GLN A 165 -8.78 14.01 8.84
C GLN A 165 -8.99 14.16 10.35
N THR A 166 -10.23 14.34 10.80
CA THR A 166 -10.56 14.44 12.23
C THR A 166 -10.78 13.08 12.90
N GLY A 167 -11.00 12.02 12.11
CA GLY A 167 -11.34 10.69 12.62
C GLY A 167 -12.82 10.50 12.97
N ASP A 168 -13.66 11.53 12.81
CA ASP A 168 -15.10 11.47 13.07
C ASP A 168 -15.89 10.98 11.83
N ILE A 169 -15.63 9.74 11.41
CA ILE A 169 -16.32 9.11 10.26
C ILE A 169 -17.46 8.19 10.68
N SER A 170 -17.41 7.61 11.89
CA SER A 170 -18.35 6.58 12.34
C SER A 170 -19.76 7.12 12.61
N SER A 171 -19.88 8.42 12.88
CA SER A 171 -21.14 9.14 13.08
C SER A 171 -21.76 9.67 11.78
N LYS A 172 -21.01 9.67 10.67
CA LYS A 172 -21.43 10.28 9.40
C LYS A 172 -21.97 9.22 8.45
N GLY A 173 -23.26 9.28 8.10
CA GLY A 173 -23.93 8.20 7.37
C GLY A 173 -23.18 7.66 6.15
N ALA A 174 -22.71 8.53 5.26
CA ALA A 174 -21.97 8.13 4.05
C ALA A 174 -20.53 7.66 4.34
N GLN A 175 -19.78 8.37 5.18
CA GLN A 175 -18.39 8.00 5.50
C GLN A 175 -18.32 6.73 6.35
N LYS A 176 -19.31 6.51 7.23
CA LYS A 176 -19.51 5.26 7.96
C LYS A 176 -19.65 4.09 7.00
N LYS A 177 -20.58 4.17 6.03
CA LYS A 177 -20.81 3.11 5.04
C LYS A 177 -19.55 2.86 4.20
N LEU A 178 -18.88 3.92 3.74
CA LEU A 178 -17.61 3.81 3.02
C LEU A 178 -16.54 3.10 3.88
N SER A 179 -16.39 3.46 5.15
CA SER A 179 -15.41 2.82 6.04
C SER A 179 -15.69 1.33 6.27
N GLN A 180 -16.96 0.93 6.36
CA GLN A 180 -17.38 -0.47 6.48
C GLN A 180 -17.06 -1.25 5.21
N GLU A 181 -17.32 -0.64 4.05
CA GLU A 181 -17.00 -1.21 2.74
C GLU A 181 -15.49 -1.43 2.58
N LEU A 182 -14.66 -0.41 2.86
CA LEU A 182 -13.20 -0.50 2.76
C LEU A 182 -12.60 -1.52 3.74
N ARG A 183 -13.10 -1.60 4.98
CA ARG A 183 -12.70 -2.66 5.93
C ARG A 183 -13.10 -4.05 5.42
N GLY A 184 -14.31 -4.15 4.88
CA GLY A 184 -14.83 -5.39 4.34
C GLY A 184 -13.97 -5.90 3.19
N TYR A 185 -13.53 -5.01 2.30
CA TYR A 185 -12.57 -5.32 1.26
C TYR A 185 -11.21 -5.73 1.81
N ALA A 186 -10.64 -4.97 2.75
CA ALA A 186 -9.36 -5.30 3.40
C ALA A 186 -9.35 -6.75 3.94
N HIS A 187 -10.44 -7.14 4.61
CA HIS A 187 -10.59 -8.48 5.17
C HIS A 187 -10.75 -9.55 4.08
N LYS A 188 -11.67 -9.34 3.13
CA LYS A 188 -11.98 -10.33 2.07
C LYS A 188 -10.81 -10.58 1.12
N TYR A 189 -10.07 -9.52 0.78
CA TYR A 189 -8.90 -9.58 -0.09
C TYR A 189 -7.62 -9.89 0.69
N GLN A 190 -7.70 -10.08 2.01
CA GLN A 190 -6.57 -10.33 2.89
C GLN A 190 -5.44 -9.29 2.70
N CYS A 191 -5.84 -8.03 2.49
CA CYS A 191 -4.94 -6.94 2.13
C CYS A 191 -5.19 -5.71 3.01
N PRO A 192 -4.38 -5.51 4.07
CA PRO A 192 -4.50 -4.34 4.94
C PRO A 192 -4.15 -2.99 4.28
N GLN A 193 -3.49 -2.99 3.12
CA GLN A 193 -3.19 -1.77 2.35
C GLN A 193 -4.33 -1.48 1.37
N VAL A 194 -5.15 -0.49 1.71
CA VAL A 194 -6.35 -0.13 0.95
C VAL A 194 -6.25 1.32 0.50
N PHE A 195 -6.77 1.64 -0.68
CA PHE A 195 -7.01 3.03 -1.08
C PHE A 195 -8.45 3.23 -1.58
N CYS A 196 -8.90 4.47 -1.55
CA CYS A 196 -10.14 4.89 -2.19
C CYS A 196 -9.92 6.22 -2.89
N PHE A 197 -10.32 6.36 -4.14
CA PHE A 197 -10.21 7.61 -4.88
C PHE A 197 -11.57 8.03 -5.44
N ASP A 198 -11.95 9.29 -5.28
CA ASP A 198 -13.28 9.77 -5.70
C ASP A 198 -13.27 10.81 -6.84
N GLY A 199 -12.12 10.98 -7.51
CA GLY A 199 -11.90 12.02 -8.51
C GLY A 199 -11.36 13.33 -7.94
N GLN A 200 -11.43 13.53 -6.61
CA GLN A 200 -10.95 14.74 -5.96
C GLN A 200 -10.01 14.46 -4.78
N THR A 201 -10.23 13.37 -4.05
CA THR A 201 -9.48 12.99 -2.86
C THR A 201 -9.06 11.53 -2.96
N LEU A 202 -7.80 11.25 -2.64
CA LEU A 202 -7.27 9.92 -2.42
C LEU A 202 -7.20 9.67 -0.91
N LEU A 203 -7.89 8.63 -0.46
CA LEU A 203 -7.68 8.02 0.85
C LEU A 203 -6.69 6.88 0.73
N LEU A 204 -5.70 6.82 1.60
CA LEU A 204 -4.92 5.61 1.86
C LEU A 204 -5.21 5.13 3.26
N LEU A 205 -5.37 3.82 3.41
CA LEU A 205 -5.62 3.16 4.68
C LEU A 205 -4.64 2.00 4.88
N GLN A 206 -4.09 1.90 6.09
CA GLN A 206 -3.39 0.71 6.55
C GLN A 206 -4.06 0.19 7.82
N PHE A 207 -4.70 -0.97 7.71
CA PHE A 207 -5.25 -1.67 8.88
C PHE A 207 -4.10 -2.33 9.65
N ARG A 208 -3.79 -1.84 10.86
CA ARG A 208 -2.71 -2.35 11.73
C ARG A 208 -3.10 -3.65 12.44
N ALA A 209 -3.54 -4.63 11.67
CA ALA A 209 -3.97 -5.92 12.16
C ALA A 209 -2.77 -6.84 12.38
N SER A 210 -2.61 -7.41 13.57
CA SER A 210 -1.54 -8.38 13.86
C SER A 210 -1.75 -9.73 13.16
N LYS A 211 -3.01 -10.05 12.82
CA LYS A 211 -3.44 -11.24 12.08
C LYS A 211 -4.59 -10.86 11.15
N LEU A 212 -4.88 -11.71 10.16
CA LEU A 212 -5.93 -11.45 9.17
C LEU A 212 -7.32 -11.22 9.79
N ASP A 213 -7.73 -12.08 10.73
CA ASP A 213 -9.02 -12.00 11.43
C ASP A 213 -9.21 -10.65 12.16
N LYS A 214 -8.10 -10.09 12.65
CA LYS A 214 -8.06 -8.80 13.35
C LYS A 214 -8.34 -7.58 12.47
N ILE A 215 -8.40 -7.72 11.15
CA ILE A 215 -8.88 -6.63 10.27
C ILE A 215 -10.36 -6.33 10.54
N SER A 216 -11.16 -7.35 10.89
CA SER A 216 -12.60 -7.16 11.10
C SER A 216 -12.95 -6.51 12.45
N ASP A 217 -12.00 -6.51 13.40
CA ASP A 217 -12.18 -6.01 14.75
C ASP A 217 -12.36 -4.47 14.76
N GLU A 218 -13.33 -3.99 15.53
CA GLU A 218 -13.61 -2.56 15.69
C GLU A 218 -12.41 -1.80 16.25
N ASP A 219 -11.65 -2.43 17.15
CA ASP A 219 -10.46 -1.87 17.79
C ASP A 219 -9.19 -1.92 16.94
N CYS A 220 -9.24 -2.46 15.72
CA CYS A 220 -8.09 -2.44 14.81
C CYS A 220 -7.72 -0.99 14.48
N PRO A 221 -6.51 -0.52 14.83
CA PRO A 221 -6.07 0.82 14.46
C PRO A 221 -5.88 0.93 12.94
N VAL A 222 -6.24 2.07 12.36
CA VAL A 222 -6.15 2.30 10.93
C VAL A 222 -5.40 3.61 10.68
N ASP A 223 -4.19 3.53 10.13
CA ASP A 223 -3.49 4.72 9.63
C ASP A 223 -4.23 5.26 8.39
N CYS A 224 -4.43 6.57 8.31
CA CYS A 224 -5.23 7.21 7.28
C CYS A 224 -4.53 8.43 6.69
N TRP A 225 -4.37 8.44 5.36
CA TRP A 225 -3.91 9.62 4.63
C TRP A 225 -5.06 10.16 3.79
N VAL A 226 -5.31 11.47 3.89
CA VAL A 226 -6.31 12.18 3.12
C VAL A 226 -5.62 13.17 2.20
N LEU A 227 -5.52 12.83 0.92
CA LEU A 227 -4.73 13.57 -0.06
C LEU A 227 -5.62 14.17 -1.14
N PRO A 228 -5.78 15.50 -1.19
CA PRO A 228 -6.51 16.13 -2.27
C PRO A 228 -5.70 16.10 -3.58
N ARG A 229 -6.40 16.00 -4.71
CA ARG A 229 -5.79 16.02 -6.05
C ARG A 229 -5.02 17.31 -6.33
N THR A 230 -5.45 18.40 -5.71
CA THR A 230 -4.85 19.74 -5.80
C THR A 230 -4.54 20.25 -4.39
N SER A 231 -3.55 21.12 -4.24
CA SER A 231 -3.17 21.72 -2.94
C SER A 231 -2.64 20.70 -1.92
N SER A 232 -1.87 19.72 -2.38
CA SER A 232 -1.06 18.85 -1.52
C SER A 232 0.40 19.00 -1.89
N TYR A 233 1.28 18.95 -0.89
CA TYR A 233 2.73 18.84 -1.10
C TYR A 233 3.11 17.43 -1.58
N CYS A 234 2.37 16.42 -1.13
CA CYS A 234 2.56 15.04 -1.54
C CYS A 234 1.82 14.77 -2.85
N THR A 235 2.48 14.15 -3.81
CA THR A 235 1.82 13.73 -5.05
C THR A 235 1.00 12.46 -4.80
N LEU A 236 -0.14 12.32 -5.48
CA LEU A 236 -0.94 11.09 -5.41
C LEU A 236 -0.15 9.87 -5.92
N ARG A 237 0.79 10.09 -6.84
CA ARG A 237 1.72 9.07 -7.37
C ARG A 237 2.66 8.56 -6.28
N TYR A 238 3.30 9.46 -5.55
CA TYR A 238 4.20 9.10 -4.46
C TYR A 238 3.44 8.38 -3.34
N ALA A 239 2.23 8.84 -3.04
CA ALA A 239 1.37 8.19 -2.06
C ALA A 239 1.00 6.74 -2.45
N LEU A 240 0.60 6.50 -3.70
CA LEU A 240 0.36 5.14 -4.21
C LEU A 240 1.65 4.31 -4.20
N TYR A 241 2.79 4.88 -4.61
CA TYR A 241 4.09 4.20 -4.54
C TYR A 241 4.40 3.72 -3.12
N ARG A 242 4.24 4.59 -2.11
CA ARG A 242 4.46 4.25 -0.70
C ARG A 242 3.52 3.14 -0.22
N LEU A 243 2.25 3.17 -0.63
CA LEU A 243 1.30 2.10 -0.31
C LEU A 243 1.74 0.75 -0.92
N LEU A 244 2.17 0.73 -2.18
CA LEU A 244 2.66 -0.48 -2.84
C LEU A 244 3.97 -0.99 -2.21
N ALA A 245 4.88 -0.08 -1.88
CA ALA A 245 6.13 -0.42 -1.19
C ALA A 245 5.84 -1.08 0.16
N GLN A 246 4.94 -0.50 0.96
CA GLN A 246 4.52 -1.09 2.23
C GLN A 246 3.85 -2.45 2.05
N GLY A 247 2.95 -2.59 1.07
CA GLY A 247 2.32 -3.87 0.73
C GLY A 247 3.35 -4.92 0.31
N TRP A 248 4.39 -4.52 -0.42
CA TRP A 248 5.51 -5.38 -0.78
C TRP A 248 6.31 -5.82 0.45
N ARG A 249 6.68 -4.91 1.35
CA ARG A 249 7.39 -5.28 2.59
C ARG A 249 6.61 -6.28 3.44
N ARG A 250 5.30 -6.10 3.52
CA ARG A 250 4.40 -7.04 4.16
C ARG A 250 4.51 -8.42 3.53
N CYS A 251 4.35 -8.52 2.22
CA CYS A 251 4.43 -9.78 1.51
C CYS A 251 5.83 -10.43 1.58
N GLN A 252 6.92 -9.64 1.50
CA GLN A 252 8.28 -10.14 1.70
C GLN A 252 8.44 -10.76 3.08
N GLY A 253 8.10 -10.02 4.14
CA GLY A 253 8.23 -10.51 5.51
C GLY A 253 7.35 -11.72 5.79
N MET A 254 6.15 -11.79 5.20
CA MET A 254 5.27 -12.96 5.35
C MET A 254 5.75 -14.20 4.57
N SER A 255 6.76 -14.06 3.72
CA SER A 255 7.34 -15.16 2.92
C SER A 255 8.60 -15.77 3.53
N ALA A 256 8.96 -15.38 4.77
CA ALA A 256 10.08 -15.98 5.48
C ALA A 256 9.87 -17.48 5.71
N ALA A 257 10.91 -18.28 5.44
CA ALA A 257 10.88 -19.73 5.56
C ALA A 257 11.03 -20.14 7.04
N GLY A 258 9.93 -20.06 7.79
CA GLY A 258 9.87 -20.48 9.19
C GLY A 258 10.22 -19.37 10.19
N GLN A 259 10.47 -19.78 11.44
CA GLN A 259 10.70 -18.83 12.54
C GLN A 259 12.14 -18.33 12.55
N LEU A 260 12.30 -17.05 12.22
CA LEU A 260 13.56 -16.32 12.21
C LEU A 260 14.26 -16.37 13.58
N THR A 261 15.58 -16.59 13.56
CA THR A 261 16.44 -16.42 14.74
C THR A 261 17.58 -15.47 14.38
N VAL A 262 17.73 -14.38 15.14
CA VAL A 262 18.75 -13.34 14.94
C VAL A 262 19.47 -13.12 16.26
N GLY A 263 20.81 -13.12 16.26
CA GLY A 263 21.59 -12.92 17.49
C GLY A 263 21.23 -13.88 18.64
N GLY A 264 20.82 -15.11 18.32
CA GLY A 264 20.37 -16.11 19.30
C GLY A 264 18.95 -15.93 19.84
N LEU A 265 18.25 -14.86 19.45
CA LEU A 265 16.85 -14.64 19.81
C LEU A 265 15.93 -15.11 18.68
N ARG A 266 14.91 -15.87 19.05
CA ARG A 266 13.87 -16.33 18.11
C ARG A 266 12.73 -15.33 18.05
N GLU A 267 12.21 -15.08 16.85
CA GLU A 267 11.03 -14.23 16.69
C GLU A 267 9.82 -14.84 17.41
N HIS A 268 9.00 -13.99 18.02
CA HIS A 268 7.79 -14.43 18.71
C HIS A 268 6.61 -14.57 17.74
N SER A 269 6.46 -13.58 16.86
CA SER A 269 5.38 -13.50 15.88
C SER A 269 5.75 -12.51 14.77
N ARG A 270 4.89 -12.35 13.76
CA ARG A 270 4.98 -11.30 12.75
C ARG A 270 3.69 -10.51 12.69
N GLU A 271 3.81 -9.21 12.45
CA GLU A 271 2.67 -8.35 12.20
C GLU A 271 2.12 -8.60 10.80
N PHE A 272 0.85 -8.98 10.68
CA PHE A 272 0.23 -9.25 9.39
C PHE A 272 0.26 -8.03 8.45
N PHE A 273 0.16 -6.80 8.95
CA PHE A 273 0.07 -5.59 8.12
C PHE A 273 1.40 -5.06 7.57
N SER A 274 2.53 -5.40 8.19
CA SER A 274 3.87 -4.91 7.83
C SER A 274 4.84 -6.03 7.48
N GLY A 275 4.53 -7.29 7.84
CA GLY A 275 5.47 -8.41 7.76
C GLY A 275 6.64 -8.26 8.72
N TRP A 276 6.57 -7.34 9.69
CA TRP A 276 7.65 -7.03 10.62
C TRP A 276 7.70 -8.06 11.77
N PRO A 277 8.89 -8.60 12.10
CA PRO A 277 9.04 -9.49 13.24
C PRO A 277 8.80 -8.80 14.58
N VAL A 278 8.13 -9.50 15.49
CA VAL A 278 7.92 -9.10 16.88
C VAL A 278 8.80 -9.97 17.77
N TRP A 279 9.58 -9.32 18.61
CA TRP A 279 10.48 -9.96 19.56
C TRP A 279 9.86 -9.93 20.96
N ARG A 280 9.98 -11.01 21.73
CA ARG A 280 9.46 -11.04 23.10
C ARG A 280 10.61 -11.20 24.10
N VAL A 281 10.81 -10.18 24.93
CA VAL A 281 11.85 -10.15 25.96
C VAL A 281 11.20 -9.89 27.31
N ASN A 282 11.44 -10.76 28.28
CA ASN A 282 10.87 -10.65 29.63
C ASN A 282 9.34 -10.45 29.62
N GLY A 283 8.65 -11.15 28.72
CA GLY A 283 7.20 -11.07 28.57
C GLY A 283 6.68 -9.90 27.74
N VAL A 284 7.52 -8.92 27.39
CA VAL A 284 7.15 -7.71 26.65
C VAL A 284 7.47 -7.86 25.16
N ASN A 285 6.49 -7.52 24.31
CA ASN A 285 6.66 -7.51 22.86
C ASN A 285 7.33 -6.23 22.40
N ARG A 286 8.29 -6.34 21.47
CA ARG A 286 9.04 -5.23 20.88
C ARG A 286 9.10 -5.38 19.36
N GLY A 287 8.95 -4.28 18.64
CA GLY A 287 9.15 -4.26 17.18
C GLY A 287 10.63 -4.24 16.79
N SER A 288 11.47 -3.51 17.53
CA SER A 288 12.92 -3.52 17.30
C SER A 288 13.60 -4.74 17.93
N HIS A 289 14.65 -5.24 17.28
CA HIS A 289 15.44 -6.33 17.83
C HIS A 289 16.19 -5.83 19.09
N PRO A 290 16.07 -6.51 20.24
CA PRO A 290 16.59 -6.00 21.52
C PRO A 290 18.12 -5.93 21.58
N GLY A 291 18.80 -6.78 20.79
CA GLY A 291 20.25 -6.78 20.65
C GLY A 291 20.79 -5.81 19.60
N GLY A 292 20.05 -4.77 19.18
CA GLY A 292 20.57 -3.73 18.28
C GLY A 292 20.67 -4.08 16.79
N TYR A 293 20.26 -5.29 16.38
CA TYR A 293 20.26 -5.69 14.98
C TYR A 293 19.29 -4.85 14.15
N GLN A 294 19.71 -4.50 12.94
CA GLN A 294 18.94 -3.70 11.98
C GLN A 294 18.52 -4.56 10.81
N ARG A 295 17.28 -4.38 10.37
CA ARG A 295 16.72 -5.08 9.21
C ARG A 295 16.82 -4.21 7.97
N SER A 296 17.29 -4.79 6.87
CA SER A 296 17.44 -4.13 5.58
C SER A 296 17.04 -5.07 4.43
N VAL A 297 17.11 -4.57 3.20
CA VAL A 297 16.89 -5.33 1.97
C VAL A 297 18.18 -5.33 1.18
N ASP A 298 18.65 -6.49 0.75
CA ASP A 298 19.69 -6.54 -0.29
C ASP A 298 19.09 -6.15 -1.63
N ALA A 299 19.51 -5.02 -2.18
CA ALA A 299 19.02 -4.52 -3.47
C ALA A 299 19.25 -5.53 -4.61
N ALA A 300 20.35 -6.27 -4.61
CA ALA A 300 20.72 -7.18 -5.70
C ALA A 300 19.79 -8.40 -5.79
N THR A 301 19.27 -8.87 -4.66
CA THR A 301 18.47 -10.10 -4.58
C THR A 301 17.04 -9.87 -4.10
N GLY A 302 16.75 -8.74 -3.47
CA GLY A 302 15.49 -8.43 -2.82
C GLY A 302 15.31 -9.13 -1.47
N SER A 303 16.29 -9.91 -1.01
CA SER A 303 16.18 -10.64 0.26
C SER A 303 16.19 -9.70 1.46
N LEU A 304 15.34 -9.97 2.45
CA LEU A 304 15.41 -9.32 3.76
C LEU A 304 16.56 -9.89 4.57
N ARG A 305 17.29 -9.02 5.26
CA ARG A 305 18.49 -9.37 6.02
C ARG A 305 18.56 -8.61 7.33
N TRP A 306 19.26 -9.19 8.29
CA TRP A 306 19.59 -8.57 9.56
C TRP A 306 21.10 -8.45 9.70
N THR A 307 21.55 -7.26 10.11
CA THR A 307 22.95 -6.91 10.33
C THR A 307 23.13 -6.27 11.69
N HIS A 308 24.34 -6.31 12.22
CA HIS A 308 24.73 -5.62 13.45
C HIS A 308 26.07 -4.92 13.22
N GLU A 309 26.26 -3.74 13.82
CA GLU A 309 27.50 -2.97 13.61
C GLU A 309 28.74 -3.70 14.18
N GLU A 310 28.58 -4.35 15.34
CA GLU A 310 29.67 -5.09 16.01
C GLU A 310 29.86 -6.53 15.50
N TYR A 311 28.83 -7.13 14.88
CA TYR A 311 28.87 -8.52 14.42
C TYR A 311 28.68 -8.56 12.91
N PRO A 312 29.72 -8.90 12.13
CA PRO A 312 29.67 -8.83 10.67
C PRO A 312 28.78 -9.90 10.04
N ASP A 313 28.33 -10.88 10.81
CA ASP A 313 27.48 -11.97 10.32
C ASP A 313 26.10 -11.45 9.91
N VAL A 314 25.75 -11.69 8.65
CA VAL A 314 24.47 -11.32 8.07
C VAL A 314 23.50 -12.49 8.23
N THR A 315 22.37 -12.26 8.89
CA THR A 315 21.30 -13.25 8.98
C THR A 315 20.27 -13.01 7.88
N ALA A 316 20.11 -13.97 6.96
CA ALA A 316 19.06 -13.92 5.96
C ALA A 316 17.69 -14.23 6.59
N GLU A 317 16.70 -13.38 6.34
CA GLU A 317 15.32 -13.60 6.77
C GLU A 317 14.48 -14.26 5.67
N THR A 318 14.74 -13.90 4.42
CA THR A 318 14.05 -14.48 3.26
C THR A 318 15.03 -14.92 2.19
N TRP A 319 14.57 -15.82 1.33
CA TRP A 319 15.24 -16.14 0.07
C TRP A 319 15.28 -14.92 -0.88
N PRO A 320 16.16 -14.95 -1.90
CA PRO A 320 16.11 -14.01 -3.01
C PRO A 320 14.74 -13.96 -3.71
N PHE A 321 14.32 -12.77 -4.10
CA PHE A 321 13.14 -12.53 -4.93
C PHE A 321 13.49 -12.15 -6.37
N TRP A 322 14.69 -11.62 -6.62
CA TRP A 322 15.21 -11.31 -7.96
C TRP A 322 16.21 -12.39 -8.39
N GLY A 323 16.35 -12.63 -9.70
CA GLY A 323 17.46 -13.43 -10.25
C GLY A 323 17.11 -14.82 -10.81
N GLY A 324 15.83 -15.25 -10.81
CA GLY A 324 15.36 -16.43 -11.55
C GLY A 324 14.59 -17.48 -10.72
N GLU A 325 13.83 -18.34 -11.41
CA GLU A 325 12.97 -19.40 -10.82
C GLU A 325 13.73 -20.43 -9.96
N SER A 326 15.05 -20.56 -10.13
CA SER A 326 15.90 -21.46 -9.33
C SER A 326 16.09 -21.04 -7.86
N ALA A 327 15.58 -19.88 -7.43
CA ALA A 327 15.64 -19.46 -6.02
C ALA A 327 14.43 -19.91 -5.19
N GLN A 328 13.41 -20.54 -5.81
CA GLN A 328 12.12 -20.84 -5.16
C GLN A 328 11.63 -22.29 -5.37
N ASP A 329 12.34 -23.11 -6.15
CA ASP A 329 11.91 -24.48 -6.53
C ASP A 329 12.64 -25.62 -5.77
N ASP A 330 13.55 -25.33 -4.85
CA ASP A 330 14.18 -26.36 -4.01
C ASP A 330 13.35 -26.62 -2.75
N ASP A 331 12.21 -27.28 -2.90
CA ASP A 331 11.59 -28.15 -1.89
C ASP A 331 10.61 -29.11 -2.58
N GLY A 332 11.11 -30.33 -2.83
CA GLY A 332 10.29 -31.53 -3.04
C GLY A 332 10.01 -32.25 -1.74
#